data_AF-A0A1Q8ZD12-F1
#
_entry.id   AF-A0A1Q8ZD12-F1
#
_cell.length_a   1.000
_cell.length_b   1.000
_cell.length_c   1.000
_cell.angle_alpha   90.00
_cell.angle_beta   90.00
_cell.angle_gamma   90.00
#
_symmetry.space_group_name_H-M   'P 1'
#
loop_
_entity.id
_entity.type
_entity.pdbx_description
1 polymer ?
#
loop_
_entity_poly.entity_id
_entity_poly.type
_entity_poly.pdbx_seq_one_letter_code
_entity_poly.pdbx_strand_id
1 'polypeptide(L)' 'MNWQVGQNMVCDRPEQLLSGCIIVAQDDESVMISCPAVGIVVTGEPHRLQELGWKTDDKSLRNSLLPMSQS' A
#
# COMPACT_ATOMS: atom_id res chain seq x y z
N MET A 1 -12.51 -2.71 4.64
CA MET A 1 -11.06 -2.54 4.90
C MET A 1 -10.86 -1.08 5.25
N ASN A 2 -10.34 -0.74 6.44
CA ASN A 2 -10.24 0.65 6.89
C ASN A 2 -8.78 1.08 6.79
N TRP A 3 -8.43 1.85 5.77
CA TRP A 3 -7.10 2.45 5.66
C TRP A 3 -6.91 3.50 6.75
N GLN A 4 -5.69 3.61 7.29
CA GLN A 4 -5.37 4.48 8.42
C GLN A 4 -4.03 5.19 8.22
N VAL A 5 -3.89 6.39 8.80
CA VAL A 5 -2.62 7.12 8.86
C VAL A 5 -1.54 6.25 9.52
N GLY A 6 -0.33 6.28 8.97
CA GLY A 6 0.81 5.47 9.42
C GLY A 6 0.87 4.07 8.78
N GLN A 7 -0.16 3.67 8.04
CA GLN A 7 -0.19 2.37 7.38
C GLN A 7 0.69 2.34 6.14
N ASN A 8 1.46 1.25 5.99
CA ASN A 8 2.27 1.02 4.80
C ASN A 8 1.40 0.61 3.62
N MET A 9 1.74 1.17 2.46
CA MET A 9 1.03 1.01 1.20
C MET A 9 2.01 0.54 0.12
N VAL A 10 1.49 -0.28 -0.78
CA VAL A 10 2.15 -0.65 -2.04
C VAL A 10 1.20 -0.35 -3.19
N CYS A 11 1.76 0.06 -4.33
CA CYS A 11 1.02 0.14 -5.58
C CYS A 11 1.51 -1.01 -6.46
N ASP A 12 0.63 -1.97 -6.73
CA ASP A 12 0.93 -3.14 -7.56
C ASP A 12 0.37 -2.93 -8.97
N ARG A 13 0.98 -1.99 -9.69
CA ARG A 13 0.75 -1.81 -11.12
C ARG A 13 1.87 -2.48 -11.91
N PRO A 14 1.56 -3.17 -13.03
CA PRO A 14 2.56 -3.82 -13.87
C PRO A 14 3.70 -2.90 -14.33
N GLU A 15 3.40 -1.61 -14.52
CA GLU A 15 4.35 -0.60 -15.01
C GLU A 15 5.02 0.20 -13.87
N GLN A 16 4.45 0.17 -12.66
CA GLN A 16 4.88 0.98 -11.53
C GLN A 16 4.68 0.22 -10.21
N LEU A 17 5.67 -0.58 -9.85
CA LEU A 17 5.77 -1.20 -8.54
C LEU A 17 6.31 -0.17 -7.55
N LEU A 18 5.42 0.44 -6.77
CA LEU A 18 5.79 1.38 -5.71
C LEU A 18 5.71 0.67 -4.36
N SER A 19 6.76 0.80 -3.56
CA SER A 19 6.85 0.23 -2.21
C SER A 19 7.42 1.25 -1.23
N GLY A 20 7.21 1.01 0.07
CA GLY A 20 7.60 1.96 1.11
C GLY A 20 6.78 3.25 1.10
N CYS A 21 5.56 3.19 0.55
CA CYS A 21 4.63 4.30 0.64
C CYS A 21 3.86 4.23 1.98
N ILE A 22 3.41 5.37 2.49
CA ILE A 22 2.71 5.45 3.77
C ILE A 22 1.56 6.43 3.68
N ILE A 23 0.44 6.12 4.35
CA ILE A 23 -0.65 7.08 4.52
C ILE A 23 -0.20 8.14 5.50
N VAL A 24 -0.09 9.39 5.05
CA VAL A 24 0.35 10.53 5.88
C VAL A 24 -0.81 11.39 6.38
N ALA A 25 -1.95 11.33 5.70
CA ALA A 25 -3.18 12.01 6.11
C ALA A 25 -4.41 11.25 5.59
N GLN A 26 -5.53 11.45 6.27
CA GLN A 26 -6.83 10.91 5.91
C GLN A 26 -7.90 11.88 6.40
N ASP A 27 -8.91 12.09 5.57
CA ASP A 27 -10.18 12.71 5.93
C ASP A 27 -11.34 11.72 5.64
N ASP A 28 -12.58 12.19 5.74
CA ASP A 28 -13.76 11.34 5.58
C ASP A 28 -13.92 10.78 4.15
N GLU A 29 -13.34 11.44 3.15
CA GLU A 29 -13.54 11.10 1.73
C GLU A 29 -12.26 10.60 1.05
N SER A 30 -11.10 10.98 1.56
CA SER A 30 -9.82 10.86 0.87
C SER A 30 -8.67 10.47 1.79
N VAL A 31 -7.64 9.89 1.19
CA VAL A 31 -6.36 9.62 1.84
C VAL A 31 -5.23 10.26 1.06
N MET A 32 -4.16 10.59 1.76
CA MET A 32 -2.90 11.05 1.19
C MET A 32 -1.82 10.00 1.46
N ILE A 33 -1.22 9.51 0.38
CA ILE A 33 -0.16 8.51 0.39
C ILE A 33 1.14 9.20 -0.05
N SER A 34 2.16 9.15 0.80
CA SER A 34 3.50 9.63 0.46
C SER A 34 4.40 8.46 0.09
N CYS A 35 5.08 8.57 -1.06
CA CYS A 35 6.08 7.62 -1.54
C CYS A 35 7.45 8.30 -1.64
N PRO A 36 8.20 8.39 -0.52
CA PRO A 36 9.44 9.16 -0.48
C PRO A 36 10.53 8.60 -1.40
N ALA A 37 10.54 7.29 -1.65
CA ALA A 37 11.53 6.63 -2.53
C ALA A 37 11.52 7.18 -3.97
N VAL A 38 10.38 7.69 -4.41
CA VAL A 38 10.18 8.24 -5.75
C VAL A 38 9.76 9.72 -5.73
N GLY A 39 9.64 10.32 -4.54
CA GLY A 39 9.26 11.73 -4.37
C GLY A 39 7.83 12.06 -4.79
N ILE A 40 6.89 11.11 -4.70
CA ILE A 40 5.51 11.28 -5.16
C ILE A 40 4.56 11.34 -3.97
N VAL A 41 3.53 12.20 -4.07
CA VAL A 41 2.38 12.20 -3.17
C VAL A 41 1.13 11.92 -3.99
N VAL A 42 0.30 11.00 -3.52
CA VAL A 42 -0.95 10.60 -4.16
C VAL A 42 -2.09 10.90 -3.21
N THR A 43 -3.13 11.56 -3.71
CA THR A 43 -4.34 11.87 -2.95
C THR A 43 -5.55 11.34 -3.70
N GLY A 44 -6.51 10.75 -2.99
CA GLY A 44 -7.75 10.30 -3.60
C GLY A 44 -8.62 9.48 -2.67
N GLU A 45 -9.81 9.16 -3.14
CA GLU A 45 -10.75 8.31 -2.40
C GLU A 45 -10.16 6.89 -2.24
N PRO A 46 -10.26 6.27 -1.05
CA PRO A 46 -9.69 4.95 -0.80
C PRO A 46 -10.13 3.89 -1.81
N HIS A 47 -11.42 3.90 -2.19
CA HIS A 47 -11.98 2.91 -3.13
C HIS A 47 -11.40 3.08 -4.54
N ARG A 48 -11.28 4.31 -5.05
CA ARG A 48 -10.64 4.56 -6.36
C ARG A 48 -9.16 4.19 -6.33
N LEU A 49 -8.45 4.53 -5.26
CA LEU A 49 -7.04 4.18 -5.14
C LEU A 49 -6.84 2.66 -5.16
N GLN A 50 -7.75 1.89 -4.55
CA GLN A 50 -7.75 0.43 -4.64
C GLN A 50 -7.95 -0.09 -6.07
N GLU A 51 -8.91 0.46 -6.81
CA GLU A 51 -9.10 0.14 -8.23
C GLU A 51 -7.86 0.48 -9.07
N LEU A 52 -7.15 1.53 -8.67
CA LEU A 52 -5.89 1.95 -9.26
C LEU A 52 -4.69 1.10 -8.80
N GLY A 53 -4.86 0.08 -7.96
CA GLY A 53 -3.81 -0.87 -7.57
C GLY A 53 -3.12 -0.58 -6.22
N TRP A 54 -3.58 0.42 -5.47
CA TRP A 54 -3.08 0.68 -4.12
C TRP A 54 -3.66 -0.32 -3.12
N LYS A 55 -2.80 -0.90 -2.31
CA LYS A 55 -3.18 -1.83 -1.25
C LYS A 55 -2.26 -1.71 -0.05
N THR A 56 -2.73 -2.21 1.07
CA THR A 56 -1.95 -2.27 2.31
C THR A 56 -0.81 -3.25 2.13
N ASP A 57 0.40 -2.88 2.56
CA ASP A 57 1.53 -3.83 2.62
C ASP A 57 1.29 -4.82 3.76
N ASP A 58 0.51 -5.86 3.48
CA ASP A 58 0.21 -6.89 4.46
C ASP A 58 1.39 -7.86 4.53
N LYS A 59 2.38 -7.48 5.34
CA LYS A 59 3.58 -8.30 5.61
C LYS A 59 3.25 -9.71 6.13
N SER A 60 2.01 -9.96 6.57
CA SER A 60 1.57 -11.27 7.03
C SER A 60 1.53 -12.33 5.90
N LEU A 61 1.39 -11.93 4.62
CA LEU A 61 1.34 -12.87 3.50
C LEU A 61 2.73 -13.30 2.99
N ARG A 62 3.79 -12.53 3.28
CA ARG A 62 5.17 -12.87 2.84
C ARG A 62 5.79 -14.04 3.61
N ASN A 63 5.33 -14.33 4.82
CA ASN A 63 5.82 -15.47 5.61
C ASN A 63 5.12 -16.81 5.32
N SER A 64 4.08 -16.82 4.48
CA SER A 64 3.30 -18.03 4.18
C SER A 64 3.82 -18.83 2.98
N LEU A 65 4.93 -18.42 2.34
CA LEU A 65 5.50 -19.06 1.14
C LEU A 65 6.88 -19.68 1.36
N LEU A 66 7.34 -19.84 2.60
CA LEU A 66 8.49 -20.72 2.84
C LEU A 66 8.02 -22.18 2.71
N PRO A 67 8.55 -22.98 1.76
CA PRO A 67 8.29 -24.41 1.77
C PRO A 67 8.82 -24.96 3.09
N MET A 68 7.96 -25.62 3.85
CA MET A 68 8.40 -26.47 4.95
C MET A 68 9.22 -27.61 4.35
N SER A 69 10.51 -27.38 4.14
CA SER A 69 11.48 -28.46 4.00
C SER A 69 11.67 -29.05 5.40
N GLN A 70 10.87 -30.06 5.72
CA GLN A 70 11.19 -30.96 6.83
C GLN A 70 11.58 -32.32 6.24
N SER A 71 12.91 -32.52 6.25
CA SER A 71 13.68 -33.73 6.61
C SER A 71 12.95 -35.06 6.74
#